data_AF-A0A821KTY1-F1
#
_entry.id   AF-A0A821KTY1-F1
#
_cell.length_a   1.000
_cell.length_b   1.000
_cell.length_c   1.000
_cell.angle_alpha   90.00
_cell.angle_beta   90.00
_cell.angle_gamma   90.00
#
_symmetry.space_group_name_H-M   'P 1'
#
loop_
_entity.id
_entity.type
_entity.pdbx_description
1 polymer ?
#
loop_
_entity_poly.entity_id
_entity_poly.type
_entity_poly.pdbx_seq_one_letter_code
_entity_poly.pdbx_strand_id
1 'polypeptide(L)'
;ERDEEDKTRREADLKRRLLEAAVEKEKEEHRFAMKVAIDKLRESEIGRKIIEVIGEEELYKYDPNSINSLHIDAVIKHSREQKEKLKVQFKKVDYLIRAQHESEIPILQKQAEEETCLRREIQLAERQRAIERRERLTRMENDKDDFLQSIRGQRHEDYVQEMKEFEKRLQIARQQRLEQLRQEYIEKKKQEFRKEKQLKKQRKQ
;
A
#
# COMPACT_ATOMS: atom_id res chain seq x y z
N GLU A 1 -81.15 -45.44 66.03
CA GLU A 1 -80.85 -46.14 64.75
C GLU A 1 -81.14 -45.27 63.54
N ARG A 2 -82.37 -44.74 63.34
CA ARG A 2 -82.66 -43.80 62.23
C ARG A 2 -81.80 -42.52 62.21
N ASP A 3 -81.50 -41.94 63.37
CA ASP A 3 -80.67 -40.72 63.44
C ASP A 3 -79.19 -40.96 63.09
N GLU A 4 -78.68 -42.19 63.28
CA GLU A 4 -77.31 -42.56 62.90
C GLU A 4 -77.21 -42.89 61.40
N GLU A 5 -78.26 -43.48 60.82
CA GLU A 5 -78.39 -43.66 59.37
C GLU A 5 -78.51 -42.32 58.61
N ASP A 6 -79.21 -41.34 59.18
CA ASP A 6 -79.31 -40.01 58.57
C ASP A 6 -78.01 -39.19 58.72
N LYS A 7 -77.26 -39.36 59.83
CA LYS A 7 -75.91 -38.78 59.97
C LYS A 7 -74.93 -39.37 58.95
N THR A 8 -74.91 -40.70 58.81
CA THR A 8 -74.00 -41.38 57.87
C THR A 8 -74.32 -41.06 56.40
N ARG A 9 -75.59 -40.85 56.04
CA ARG A 9 -76.00 -40.34 54.71
C ARG A 9 -75.50 -38.91 54.46
N ARG A 10 -75.67 -38.00 55.43
CA ARG A 10 -75.17 -36.61 55.35
C ARG A 10 -73.65 -36.56 55.23
N GLU A 11 -72.93 -37.42 55.95
CA GLU A 11 -71.48 -37.54 55.85
C GLU A 11 -71.02 -38.10 54.49
N ALA A 12 -71.73 -39.07 53.92
CA ALA A 12 -71.44 -39.61 52.59
C ALA A 12 -71.67 -38.56 51.48
N ASP A 13 -72.73 -37.77 51.58
CA ASP A 13 -73.01 -36.67 50.64
C ASP A 13 -71.97 -35.54 50.75
N LEU A 14 -71.53 -35.21 51.97
CA LEU A 14 -70.43 -34.26 52.18
C LEU A 14 -69.12 -34.78 51.58
N LYS A 15 -68.80 -36.07 51.76
CA LYS A 15 -67.60 -36.69 51.16
C LYS A 15 -67.67 -36.68 49.62
N ARG A 16 -68.83 -36.95 49.03
CA ARG A 16 -69.03 -36.85 47.56
C ARG A 16 -68.79 -35.44 47.05
N ARG A 17 -69.38 -34.43 47.70
CA ARG A 17 -69.16 -33.01 47.36
C ARG A 17 -67.70 -32.58 47.52
N LEU A 18 -67.01 -33.07 48.55
CA LEU A 18 -65.59 -32.78 48.76
C LEU A 18 -64.71 -33.43 47.70
N LEU A 19 -65.02 -34.67 47.28
CA LEU A 19 -64.33 -35.36 46.19
C LEU A 19 -64.59 -34.66 44.84
N GLU A 20 -65.83 -34.29 44.55
CA GLU A 20 -66.20 -33.53 43.36
C GLU A 20 -65.47 -32.17 43.32
N ALA A 21 -65.46 -31.43 44.43
CA ALA A 21 -64.73 -30.17 44.55
C ALA A 21 -63.21 -30.35 44.43
N ALA A 22 -62.64 -31.46 44.90
CA ALA A 22 -61.22 -31.77 44.73
C ALA A 22 -60.88 -32.04 43.26
N VAL A 23 -61.72 -32.83 42.57
CA VAL A 23 -61.56 -33.12 41.14
C VAL A 23 -61.74 -31.86 40.28
N GLU A 24 -62.66 -30.98 40.64
CA GLU A 24 -62.83 -29.67 39.98
C GLU A 24 -61.59 -28.78 40.16
N LYS A 25 -61.05 -28.70 41.37
CA LYS A 25 -59.81 -27.96 41.65
C LYS A 25 -58.62 -28.49 40.87
N GLU A 26 -58.41 -29.80 40.81
CA GLU A 26 -57.33 -30.40 40.01
C GLU A 26 -57.49 -30.09 38.52
N LYS A 27 -58.72 -30.08 37.99
CA LYS A 27 -58.99 -29.70 36.59
C LYS A 27 -58.75 -28.21 36.32
N GLU A 28 -59.01 -27.35 37.29
CA GLU A 28 -58.73 -25.90 37.18
C GLU A 28 -57.22 -25.63 37.26
N GLU A 29 -56.51 -26.27 38.18
CA GLU A 29 -55.06 -26.21 38.30
C GLU A 29 -54.37 -26.73 37.04
N HIS A 30 -54.85 -27.85 36.48
CA HIS A 30 -54.36 -28.36 35.21
C HIS A 30 -54.60 -27.36 34.06
N ARG A 31 -55.81 -26.79 33.94
CA ARG A 31 -56.11 -25.79 32.91
C ARG A 31 -55.27 -24.53 33.04
N PHE A 32 -55.00 -24.07 34.27
CA PHE A 32 -54.15 -22.93 34.52
C PHE A 32 -52.68 -23.22 34.18
N ALA A 33 -52.14 -24.35 34.64
CA ALA A 33 -50.79 -24.78 34.32
C ALA A 33 -50.59 -24.95 32.81
N MET A 34 -51.61 -25.46 32.13
CA MET A 34 -51.64 -25.63 30.68
C MET A 34 -51.65 -24.30 29.94
N LYS A 35 -52.46 -23.33 30.38
CA LYS A 35 -52.47 -21.98 29.82
C LYS A 35 -51.10 -21.33 29.93
N VAL A 36 -50.45 -21.44 31.09
CA VAL A 36 -49.08 -20.93 31.30
C VAL A 36 -48.07 -21.64 30.38
N ALA A 37 -48.21 -22.94 30.15
CA ALA A 37 -47.35 -23.69 29.24
C ALA A 37 -47.55 -23.29 27.77
N ILE A 38 -48.78 -23.07 27.32
CA ILE A 38 -49.10 -22.56 25.97
C ILE A 38 -48.55 -21.15 25.78
N ASP A 39 -48.72 -20.28 26.76
CA ASP A 39 -48.22 -18.90 26.67
C ASP A 39 -46.70 -18.87 26.56
N LYS A 40 -45.98 -19.74 27.29
CA LYS A 40 -44.52 -19.94 27.12
C LYS A 40 -44.15 -20.46 25.74
N LEU A 41 -44.94 -21.37 25.15
CA LEU A 41 -44.71 -21.83 23.79
C LEU A 41 -44.89 -20.70 22.76
N ARG A 42 -45.86 -19.82 22.97
CA ARG A 42 -46.14 -18.69 22.06
C ARG A 42 -44.98 -17.71 21.95
N GLU A 43 -44.16 -17.58 22.98
CA GLU A 43 -42.97 -16.72 22.96
C GLU A 43 -41.94 -17.21 21.93
N SER A 44 -41.81 -18.54 21.76
CA SER A 44 -40.86 -19.15 20.83
C SER A 44 -41.42 -19.30 19.41
N GLU A 45 -40.63 -18.97 18.37
CA GLU A 45 -41.00 -19.16 16.97
C GLU A 45 -41.35 -20.63 16.63
N ILE A 46 -40.61 -21.56 17.24
CA ILE A 46 -40.84 -23.00 17.06
C ILE A 46 -42.10 -23.42 17.82
N GLY A 47 -42.35 -22.81 18.98
CA GLY A 47 -43.56 -23.08 19.76
C GLY A 47 -44.83 -22.60 19.07
N ARG A 48 -44.78 -21.45 18.38
CA ARG A 48 -45.88 -20.99 17.52
C ARG A 48 -46.21 -22.00 16.40
N LYS A 49 -45.19 -22.55 15.73
CA LYS A 49 -45.39 -23.60 14.71
C LYS A 49 -45.99 -24.89 15.28
N ILE A 50 -45.60 -25.27 16.50
CA ILE A 50 -46.21 -26.42 17.19
C ILE A 50 -47.69 -26.17 17.46
N ILE A 51 -48.04 -24.97 17.93
CA ILE A 51 -49.44 -24.56 18.18
C ILE A 51 -50.26 -24.55 16.88
N GLU A 52 -49.68 -24.07 15.77
CA GLU A 52 -50.33 -24.10 14.45
C GLU A 52 -50.58 -25.52 13.93
N VAL A 53 -49.65 -26.46 14.19
CA VAL A 53 -49.76 -27.84 13.69
C VAL A 53 -50.69 -28.70 14.54
N ILE A 54 -50.67 -28.56 15.87
CA ILE A 54 -51.48 -29.36 16.80
C ILE A 54 -52.86 -28.70 17.04
N GLY A 55 -52.94 -27.37 17.00
CA GLY A 55 -54.13 -26.62 17.38
C GLY A 55 -54.20 -26.37 18.89
N GLU A 56 -54.65 -25.16 19.25
CA GLU A 56 -54.70 -24.70 20.64
C GLU A 56 -55.68 -25.51 21.51
N GLU A 57 -56.79 -25.97 20.93
CA GLU A 57 -57.80 -26.75 21.65
C GLU A 57 -57.35 -28.19 21.96
N GLU A 58 -56.53 -28.79 21.09
CA GLU A 58 -55.99 -30.13 21.30
C GLU A 58 -54.87 -30.13 22.32
N LEU A 59 -54.08 -29.05 22.35
CA LEU A 59 -53.03 -28.84 23.35
C LEU A 59 -53.60 -28.95 24.77
N TYR A 60 -54.79 -28.39 25.06
CA TYR A 60 -55.38 -28.44 26.40
C TYR A 60 -55.63 -29.85 26.98
N LYS A 61 -55.57 -30.89 26.13
CA LYS A 61 -55.70 -32.30 26.54
C LYS A 61 -54.37 -32.94 26.95
N TYR A 62 -53.24 -32.28 26.72
CA TYR A 62 -51.90 -32.77 27.05
C TYR A 62 -51.45 -32.33 28.43
N ASP A 63 -50.54 -33.12 29.00
CA ASP A 63 -49.83 -32.73 30.22
C ASP A 63 -48.82 -31.61 29.92
N PRO A 64 -48.68 -30.60 30.80
CA PRO A 64 -47.70 -29.51 30.65
C PRO A 64 -46.25 -29.97 30.41
N ASN A 65 -45.85 -31.09 31.03
CA ASN A 65 -44.51 -31.65 30.86
C ASN A 65 -44.30 -32.28 29.47
N SER A 66 -45.34 -32.89 28.91
CA SER A 66 -45.30 -33.52 27.58
C SER A 66 -45.13 -32.47 26.47
N ILE A 67 -45.74 -31.30 26.66
CA ILE A 67 -45.65 -30.16 25.74
C ILE A 67 -44.23 -29.59 25.71
N ASN A 68 -43.62 -29.46 26.88
CA ASN A 68 -42.25 -29.00 26.96
C ASN A 68 -41.28 -29.98 26.28
N SER A 69 -41.48 -31.29 26.43
CA SER A 69 -40.67 -32.28 25.69
C SER A 69 -40.86 -32.19 24.18
N LEU A 70 -42.10 -32.03 23.70
CA LEU A 70 -42.37 -31.83 22.27
C LEU A 70 -41.69 -30.56 21.73
N HIS A 71 -41.66 -29.50 22.53
CA HIS A 71 -40.95 -28.28 22.18
C HIS A 71 -39.44 -28.48 22.05
N ILE A 72 -38.83 -29.14 23.03
CA ILE A 72 -37.40 -29.45 23.04
C ILE A 72 -37.02 -30.31 21.83
N ASP A 73 -37.81 -31.33 21.52
CA ASP A 73 -37.56 -32.22 20.37
C ASP A 73 -37.66 -31.46 19.03
N ALA A 74 -38.67 -30.60 18.89
CA ALA A 74 -38.81 -29.74 17.71
C ALA A 74 -37.63 -28.77 17.57
N VAL A 75 -37.14 -28.21 18.67
CA VAL A 75 -35.95 -27.33 18.69
C VAL A 75 -34.69 -28.09 18.26
N ILE A 76 -34.48 -29.30 18.78
CA ILE A 76 -33.34 -30.14 18.40
C ILE A 76 -33.39 -30.48 16.91
N LYS A 77 -34.57 -30.87 16.40
CA LYS A 77 -34.76 -31.18 14.98
C LYS A 77 -34.47 -29.97 14.09
N HIS A 78 -35.03 -28.81 14.42
CA HIS A 78 -34.80 -27.58 13.68
C HIS A 78 -33.31 -27.16 13.69
N SER A 79 -32.62 -27.32 14.83
CA SER A 79 -31.18 -27.06 14.92
C SER A 79 -30.35 -27.97 14.00
N ARG A 80 -30.71 -29.25 13.91
CA ARG A 80 -30.05 -30.21 12.99
C ARG A 80 -30.26 -29.81 11.53
N GLU A 81 -31.51 -29.52 11.14
CA GLU A 81 -31.85 -29.07 9.78
C GLU A 81 -31.12 -27.77 9.40
N GLN A 82 -31.03 -26.81 10.33
CA GLN A 82 -30.28 -25.57 10.10
C GLN A 82 -28.79 -25.84 9.88
N LYS A 83 -28.17 -26.72 10.68
CA LYS A 83 -26.76 -27.11 10.49
C LYS A 83 -26.53 -27.78 9.13
N GLU A 84 -27.45 -28.61 8.67
CA GLU A 84 -27.35 -29.24 7.34
C GLU A 84 -27.50 -28.23 6.21
N LYS A 85 -28.48 -27.32 6.29
CA LYS A 85 -28.63 -26.22 5.34
C LYS A 85 -27.38 -25.36 5.28
N LEU A 86 -26.80 -25.05 6.43
CA LEU A 86 -25.57 -24.26 6.53
C LEU A 86 -24.39 -24.98 5.88
N LYS A 87 -24.22 -26.30 6.08
CA LYS A 87 -23.18 -27.10 5.40
C LYS A 87 -23.33 -27.05 3.88
N VAL A 88 -24.56 -27.10 3.36
CA VAL A 88 -24.82 -26.99 1.92
C VAL A 88 -24.47 -25.59 1.40
N GLN A 89 -24.81 -24.54 2.16
CA GLN A 89 -24.45 -23.16 1.81
C GLN A 89 -22.93 -22.96 1.79
N PHE A 90 -22.21 -23.44 2.79
CA PHE A 90 -20.74 -23.38 2.82
C PHE A 90 -20.14 -24.03 1.57
N LYS A 91 -20.58 -25.24 1.21
CA LYS A 91 -20.12 -25.90 -0.02
C LYS A 91 -20.38 -25.06 -1.27
N LYS A 92 -21.55 -24.42 -1.37
CA LYS A 92 -21.86 -23.54 -2.53
C LYS A 92 -20.90 -22.34 -2.60
N VAL A 93 -20.60 -21.72 -1.46
CA VAL A 93 -19.65 -20.62 -1.39
C VAL A 93 -18.24 -21.09 -1.77
N ASP A 94 -17.80 -22.23 -1.24
CA ASP A 94 -16.49 -22.80 -1.58
C ASP A 94 -16.34 -23.09 -3.08
N TYR A 95 -17.38 -23.65 -3.71
CA TYR A 95 -17.38 -23.89 -5.16
C TYR A 95 -17.34 -22.59 -5.96
N LEU A 96 -18.06 -21.55 -5.52
CA LEU A 96 -18.02 -20.24 -6.17
C LEU A 96 -16.63 -19.61 -6.09
N ILE A 97 -16.02 -19.59 -4.90
CA ILE A 97 -14.67 -19.04 -4.71
C ILE A 97 -13.65 -19.82 -5.54
N ARG A 98 -13.77 -21.16 -5.56
CA ARG A 98 -12.89 -21.99 -6.40
C ARG A 98 -13.03 -21.65 -7.88
N ALA A 99 -14.25 -21.54 -8.39
CA ALA A 99 -14.48 -21.19 -9.78
C ALA A 99 -13.96 -19.78 -10.12
N GLN A 100 -14.13 -18.82 -9.20
CA GLN A 100 -13.54 -17.48 -9.33
C GLN A 100 -12.01 -17.57 -9.42
N HIS A 101 -11.36 -18.28 -8.50
CA HIS A 101 -9.91 -18.46 -8.52
C HIS A 101 -9.42 -19.18 -9.79
N GLU A 102 -10.11 -20.22 -10.24
CA GLU A 102 -9.81 -20.93 -11.49
C GLU A 102 -9.87 -19.99 -12.71
N SER A 103 -10.75 -18.98 -12.68
CA SER A 103 -10.84 -17.96 -13.74
C SER A 103 -9.82 -16.82 -13.59
N GLU A 104 -9.56 -16.36 -12.36
CA GLU A 104 -8.75 -15.16 -12.09
C GLU A 104 -7.25 -15.45 -12.10
N ILE A 105 -6.81 -16.56 -11.51
CA ILE A 105 -5.38 -16.90 -11.39
C ILE A 105 -4.69 -16.94 -12.78
N PRO A 106 -5.26 -17.58 -13.82
CA PRO A 106 -4.64 -17.58 -15.14
C PRO A 106 -4.52 -16.19 -15.77
N ILE A 107 -5.49 -15.30 -15.49
CA ILE A 107 -5.46 -13.92 -15.99
C ILE A 107 -4.32 -13.15 -15.32
N LEU A 108 -4.20 -13.27 -14.00
CA LEU A 108 -3.12 -12.63 -13.24
C LEU A 108 -1.74 -13.15 -13.65
N GLN A 109 -1.62 -14.45 -13.91
CA GLN A 109 -0.38 -15.04 -14.43
C GLN A 109 -0.01 -14.47 -15.81
N LYS A 110 -0.96 -14.38 -16.73
CA LYS A 110 -0.73 -13.78 -18.05
C LYS A 110 -0.31 -12.32 -17.96
N GLN A 111 -0.98 -11.52 -17.12
CA GLN A 111 -0.63 -10.12 -16.91
C GLN A 111 0.79 -9.97 -16.35
N ALA A 112 1.16 -10.79 -15.36
CA ALA A 112 2.52 -10.79 -14.81
C ALA A 112 3.57 -11.18 -15.87
N GLU A 113 3.28 -12.18 -16.71
CA GLU A 113 4.15 -12.58 -17.81
C GLU A 113 4.31 -11.46 -18.84
N GLU A 114 3.22 -10.82 -19.27
CA GLU A 114 3.23 -9.69 -20.19
C GLU A 114 4.05 -8.52 -19.64
N GLU A 115 3.88 -8.16 -18.38
CA GLU A 115 4.68 -7.11 -17.72
C GLU A 115 6.18 -7.46 -17.70
N THR A 116 6.53 -8.72 -17.41
CA THR A 116 7.95 -9.13 -17.42
C THR A 116 8.55 -9.10 -18.82
N CYS A 117 7.79 -9.49 -19.85
CA CYS A 117 8.20 -9.41 -21.25
C CYS A 117 8.41 -7.97 -21.69
N LEU A 118 7.44 -7.08 -21.44
CA LEU A 118 7.53 -5.66 -21.73
C LEU A 118 8.75 -5.02 -21.05
N ARG A 119 8.99 -5.34 -19.77
CA ARG A 119 10.16 -4.82 -19.05
C ARG A 119 11.47 -5.29 -19.68
N ARG A 120 11.55 -6.55 -20.12
CA ARG A 120 12.73 -7.07 -20.83
C ARG A 120 12.93 -6.37 -22.18
N GLU A 121 11.86 -6.16 -22.94
CA GLU A 121 11.92 -5.46 -24.22
C GLU A 121 12.44 -4.03 -24.07
N ILE A 122 11.94 -3.28 -23.08
CA ILE A 122 12.43 -1.94 -22.76
C ILE A 122 13.92 -1.97 -22.41
N GLN A 123 14.35 -2.90 -21.56
CA GLN A 123 15.76 -3.05 -21.18
C GLN A 123 16.66 -3.39 -22.38
N LEU A 124 16.20 -4.25 -23.29
CA LEU A 124 16.92 -4.58 -24.50
C LEU A 124 17.03 -3.38 -25.44
N ALA A 125 15.96 -2.62 -25.62
CA ALA A 125 15.94 -1.41 -26.44
C ALA A 125 16.87 -0.32 -25.87
N GLU A 126 16.84 -0.10 -24.55
CA GLU A 126 17.75 0.84 -23.88
C GLU A 126 19.21 0.42 -24.03
N ARG A 127 19.49 -0.88 -23.85
CA ARG A 127 20.83 -1.43 -24.06
C ARG A 127 21.30 -1.22 -25.50
N GLN A 128 20.46 -1.47 -26.50
CA GLN A 128 20.81 -1.25 -27.90
C GLN A 128 21.17 0.23 -28.17
N ARG A 129 20.32 1.17 -27.71
CA ARG A 129 20.60 2.61 -27.82
C ARG A 129 21.91 3.00 -27.14
N ALA A 130 22.22 2.42 -25.98
CA ALA A 130 23.46 2.67 -25.27
C ALA A 130 24.68 2.16 -26.05
N ILE A 131 24.58 0.97 -26.68
CA ILE A 131 25.63 0.41 -27.53
C ILE A 131 25.85 1.30 -28.76
N GLU A 132 24.79 1.67 -29.47
CA GLU A 132 24.86 2.56 -30.65
C GLU A 132 25.52 3.90 -30.31
N ARG A 133 25.13 4.50 -29.16
CA ARG A 133 25.73 5.73 -28.67
C ARG A 133 27.21 5.56 -28.36
N ARG A 134 27.60 4.46 -27.70
CA ARG A 134 29.00 4.15 -27.40
C ARG A 134 29.80 4.00 -28.69
N GLU A 135 29.33 3.22 -29.66
CA GLU A 135 29.99 3.02 -30.95
C GLU A 135 30.16 4.32 -31.72
N ARG A 136 29.13 5.19 -31.70
CA ARG A 136 29.23 6.53 -32.28
C ARG A 136 30.33 7.36 -31.60
N LEU A 137 30.40 7.37 -30.27
CA LEU A 137 31.42 8.11 -29.54
C LEU A 137 32.82 7.57 -29.79
N THR A 138 33.00 6.25 -29.84
CA THR A 138 34.28 5.61 -30.15
C THR A 138 34.75 5.97 -31.56
N ARG A 139 33.85 6.01 -32.55
CA ARG A 139 34.23 6.45 -33.91
C ARG A 139 34.69 7.91 -33.97
N MET A 140 34.10 8.77 -33.14
CA MET A 140 34.44 10.20 -33.09
C MET A 140 35.67 10.51 -32.22
N GLU A 141 36.26 9.52 -31.55
CA GLU A 141 37.39 9.72 -30.65
C GLU A 141 38.61 10.23 -31.40
N ASN A 142 38.93 9.62 -32.54
CA ASN A 142 40.04 10.06 -33.40
C ASN A 142 39.81 11.48 -33.93
N ASP A 143 38.62 11.78 -34.46
CA ASP A 143 38.28 13.13 -34.98
C ASP A 143 38.42 14.21 -33.89
N LYS A 144 38.02 13.88 -32.65
CA LYS A 144 38.17 14.78 -31.51
C LYS A 144 39.64 15.04 -31.21
N ASP A 145 40.46 13.99 -31.19
CA ASP A 145 41.89 14.11 -30.87
C ASP A 145 42.64 14.88 -31.96
N ASP A 146 42.34 14.61 -33.24
CA ASP A 146 42.86 15.33 -34.39
C ASP A 146 42.48 16.81 -34.33
N PHE A 147 41.21 17.12 -34.01
CA PHE A 147 40.74 18.49 -33.86
C PHE A 147 41.45 19.22 -32.71
N LEU A 148 41.62 18.57 -31.55
CA LEU A 148 42.33 19.14 -30.42
C LEU A 148 43.81 19.36 -30.74
N GLN A 149 44.43 18.43 -31.48
CA GLN A 149 45.81 18.57 -31.94
C GLN A 149 45.95 19.75 -32.92
N SER A 150 45.00 19.92 -33.85
CA SER A 150 44.97 21.06 -34.77
C SER A 150 44.88 22.39 -34.02
N ILE A 151 43.97 22.52 -33.03
CA ILE A 151 43.85 23.75 -32.23
C ILE A 151 45.13 24.03 -31.45
N ARG A 152 45.72 23.00 -30.83
CA ARG A 152 46.97 23.15 -30.07
C ARG A 152 48.12 23.55 -30.98
N GLY A 153 48.20 22.97 -32.19
CA GLY A 153 49.16 23.33 -33.22
C GLY A 153 49.06 24.80 -33.61
N GLN A 154 47.86 25.25 -33.98
CA GLN A 154 47.61 26.65 -34.34
C GLN A 154 47.99 27.61 -33.20
N ARG A 155 47.54 27.32 -31.96
CA ARG A 155 47.90 28.15 -30.79
C ARG A 155 49.40 28.19 -30.54
N HIS A 156 50.11 27.08 -30.77
CA HIS A 156 51.55 27.04 -30.63
C HIS A 156 52.25 27.88 -31.71
N GLU A 157 51.78 27.80 -32.95
CA GLU A 157 52.29 28.61 -34.06
C GLU A 157 52.10 30.10 -33.80
N ASP A 158 50.90 30.51 -33.37
CA ASP A 158 50.59 31.89 -32.99
C ASP A 158 51.54 32.39 -31.89
N TYR A 159 51.70 31.59 -30.82
CA TYR A 159 52.62 31.91 -29.73
C TYR A 159 54.07 32.07 -30.21
N VAL A 160 54.54 31.17 -31.09
CA VAL A 160 55.91 31.25 -31.65
C VAL A 160 56.07 32.50 -32.51
N GLN A 161 55.05 32.91 -33.26
CA GLN A 161 55.08 34.15 -34.04
C GLN A 161 55.13 35.38 -33.13
N GLU A 162 54.26 35.46 -32.12
CA GLU A 162 54.26 36.54 -31.12
C GLU A 162 55.61 36.64 -30.40
N MET A 163 56.20 35.51 -30.02
CA MET A 163 57.51 35.47 -29.39
C MET A 163 58.62 36.00 -30.32
N LYS A 164 58.61 35.63 -31.60
CA LYS A 164 59.57 36.18 -32.59
C LYS A 164 59.41 37.68 -32.76
N GLU A 165 58.18 38.19 -32.80
CA GLU A 165 57.95 39.63 -32.87
C GLU A 165 58.44 40.35 -31.62
N PHE A 166 58.18 39.78 -30.43
CA PHE A 166 58.65 40.31 -29.17
C PHE A 166 60.18 40.38 -29.13
N GLU A 167 60.87 39.31 -29.54
CA GLU A 167 62.34 39.28 -29.61
C GLU A 167 62.90 40.34 -30.55
N LYS A 168 62.28 40.54 -31.72
CA LYS A 168 62.65 41.62 -32.66
C LYS A 168 62.50 43.00 -32.01
N ARG A 169 61.36 43.27 -31.37
CA ARG A 169 61.12 44.54 -30.65
C ARG A 169 62.14 44.75 -29.53
N LEU A 170 62.49 43.68 -28.80
CA LEU A 170 63.48 43.70 -27.75
C LEU A 170 64.89 44.03 -28.27
N GLN A 171 65.28 43.46 -29.42
CA GLN A 171 66.57 43.76 -30.05
C GLN A 171 66.66 45.23 -30.49
N ILE A 172 65.61 45.76 -31.11
CA ILE A 172 65.54 47.17 -31.52
C ILE A 172 65.66 48.09 -30.29
N ALA A 173 64.90 47.82 -29.23
CA ALA A 173 64.97 48.59 -27.99
C ALA A 173 66.37 48.54 -27.34
N ARG A 174 67.04 47.38 -27.38
CA ARG A 174 68.44 47.25 -26.91
C ARG A 174 69.40 48.09 -27.75
N GLN A 175 69.27 48.09 -29.07
CA GLN A 175 70.11 48.89 -29.96
C GLN A 175 69.89 50.39 -29.72
N GLN A 176 68.64 50.85 -29.67
CA GLN A 176 68.29 52.24 -29.37
C GLN A 176 68.86 52.68 -28.02
N ARG A 177 68.77 51.82 -26.99
CA ARG A 177 69.36 52.10 -25.68
C ARG A 177 70.88 52.23 -25.74
N LEU A 178 71.57 51.37 -26.50
CA LEU A 178 73.03 51.46 -26.68
C LEU A 178 73.43 52.74 -27.44
N GLU A 179 72.66 53.14 -28.44
CA GLU A 179 72.87 54.39 -29.18
C GLU A 179 72.68 55.62 -28.29
N GLN A 180 71.61 55.65 -27.49
CA GLN A 180 71.39 56.70 -26.49
C GLN A 180 72.56 56.79 -25.51
N LEU A 181 73.02 55.65 -24.95
CA LEU A 181 74.17 55.62 -24.05
C LEU A 181 75.46 56.12 -24.73
N ARG A 182 75.68 55.82 -26.01
CA ARG A 182 76.82 56.34 -26.79
C ARG A 182 76.72 57.85 -26.99
N GLN A 183 75.53 58.37 -27.32
CA GLN A 183 75.30 59.81 -27.48
C GLN A 183 75.54 60.54 -26.16
N GLU A 184 74.95 60.06 -25.06
CA GLU A 184 75.18 60.59 -23.72
C GLU A 184 76.66 60.59 -23.34
N TYR A 185 77.40 59.52 -23.67
CA TYR A 185 78.84 59.45 -23.43
C TYR A 185 79.62 60.51 -24.22
N ILE A 186 79.32 60.66 -25.52
CA ILE A 186 79.95 61.67 -26.39
C ILE A 186 79.63 63.09 -25.88
N GLU A 187 78.38 63.34 -25.50
CA GLU A 187 77.97 64.64 -24.94
C GLU A 187 78.66 64.94 -23.61
N LYS A 188 78.72 63.97 -22.69
CA LYS A 188 79.48 64.10 -21.43
C LYS A 188 80.95 64.43 -21.71
N LYS A 189 81.61 63.73 -22.65
CA LYS A 189 82.99 64.01 -23.05
C LYS A 189 83.17 65.40 -23.66
N LYS A 190 82.25 65.85 -24.52
CA LYS A 190 82.27 67.21 -25.07
C LYS A 190 82.10 68.27 -23.97
N GLN A 191 81.23 68.03 -22.99
CA GLN A 191 81.03 68.92 -21.85
C GLN A 191 82.29 68.97 -20.95
N GLU A 192 82.89 67.82 -20.63
CA GLU A 192 84.16 67.73 -19.89
C GLU A 192 85.26 68.53 -20.60
N PHE A 193 85.43 68.33 -21.91
CA PHE A 193 86.42 69.07 -22.70
C PHE A 193 86.17 70.58 -22.70
N ARG A 194 84.90 71.02 -22.83
CA ARG A 194 84.53 72.44 -22.75
C ARG A 194 84.86 73.03 -21.38
N LYS A 195 84.53 72.32 -20.29
CA LYS A 195 84.85 72.72 -18.91
C LYS A 195 86.37 72.80 -18.69
N GLU A 196 87.12 71.81 -19.15
CA GLU A 196 88.58 71.80 -19.03
C GLU A 196 89.23 72.96 -19.82
N LYS A 197 88.73 73.26 -21.02
CA LYS A 197 89.19 74.40 -21.83
C LYS A 197 88.88 75.74 -21.15
N GLN A 198 87.71 75.88 -20.53
CA GLN A 198 87.36 77.07 -19.74
C GLN A 198 88.26 77.22 -18.51
N LEU A 199 88.49 76.14 -17.75
CA LEU A 199 89.38 76.14 -16.59
C LEU A 199 90.83 76.49 -16.98
N LYS A 200 91.33 75.96 -18.11
CA LYS A 200 92.66 76.32 -18.66
C LYS A 200 92.75 77.78 -19.09
N LYS A 201 91.67 78.38 -19.60
CA LYS A 201 91.63 79.81 -19.90
C LYS A 201 91.64 80.66 -18.64
N GLN A 202 90.89 80.26 -17.61
CA GLN A 202 90.88 80.95 -16.30
C GLN A 202 92.22 80.84 -15.55
N ARG A 203 92.99 79.76 -15.74
CA ARG A 203 94.34 79.60 -15.16
C ARG A 203 95.44 80.40 -15.89
N LYS A 204 95.16 80.97 -17.06
CA LYS A 204 96.12 81.76 -17.87
C LYS A 204 95.89 83.28 -17.77
N GLN A 205 94.84 83.70 -17.06
CA GLN A 205 94.64 85.07 -16.59
C GLN A 205 95.15 85.14 -15.15
#